data_AF-A0A7W0JSC6-F1
#
_entry.id   AF-A0A7W0JSC6-F1
#
_cell.length_a   1.000
_cell.length_b   1.000
_cell.length_c   1.000
_cell.angle_alpha   90.00
_cell.angle_beta   90.00
_cell.angle_gamma   90.00
#
_symmetry.space_group_name_H-M   'P 1'
#
loop_
_entity.id
_entity.type
_entity.pdbx_description
1 polymer ?
#
loop_
_entity_poly.entity_id
_entity_poly.type
_entity_poly.pdbx_seq_one_letter_code
_entity_poly.pdbx_strand_id
1 'polypeptide(L)'
;TAIKAARRWGYRIKGIADDRANIVVANGNFHGRSTTIVGFSTEPAYRADFGPFAPGFRHFDFGDIESLRAAIDDETCAVLIEPIQGEAGIVLPPAGFLRAARELADERNVLLILDEIQSGLGRTGEWFAYMHEGIRPDGVIVGKALGGGLLPVSAFVAINSVMDLLEPGSHGSTFGGNPLAARVGREALAVIEDEQLVERSRQLGVHLLSRLRNLSSPLIRAVRGRGLWVGVELAASVSARKVAERMAALGVLTKDTHETVIRFAPPLTIDREALDWGIDVFAAVLSEFGPRGEPFDEQSATRLTETTKPTAAHLMMSAPEHFEVSYTINPWMQPSQWSVSPKKLAGDAKRGWNQLKKTYERLGAQIEVQEPVAGLPDMVFTANAAVVLDRKVLLARFLCAERQGEEVHNRNFFEALRERGAVDQIVEPPAGQFFEGAGDAIWDATRRLIWTGYGQRSSRDMFRTIEELYGVPAIALELIDARFYHLDTCFCVLSGGDVLWYPAAFSASAARAVREIVGENKLIEATDEDALHLGVNSVCIGREVVMCHASAPTLAALTARGYHVNIVPLNSFNRSGGAAYCLTLRLDNTTLTERPGAFGKMPRAA
;
A
#
# COMPACT_ATOMS: atom_id res chain seq x y z
N THR A 1 -30.60 -13.05 -21.92
CA THR A 1 -31.31 -12.31 -23.00
C THR A 1 -30.58 -12.36 -24.32
N ALA A 2 -29.31 -11.94 -24.38
CA ALA A 2 -28.48 -11.95 -25.59
C ALA A 2 -28.55 -13.24 -26.42
N ILE A 3 -28.35 -14.41 -25.79
CA ILE A 3 -28.42 -15.73 -26.46
C ILE A 3 -29.76 -15.95 -27.19
N LYS A 4 -30.89 -15.61 -26.55
CA LYS A 4 -32.22 -15.75 -27.17
C LYS A 4 -32.37 -14.81 -28.36
N ALA A 5 -31.93 -13.56 -28.20
CA ALA A 5 -32.02 -12.54 -29.24
C ALA A 5 -31.16 -12.91 -30.46
N ALA A 6 -29.91 -13.35 -30.23
CA ALA A 6 -29.00 -13.81 -31.27
C ALA A 6 -29.55 -15.02 -32.04
N ARG A 7 -30.07 -16.04 -31.35
CA ARG A 7 -30.71 -17.20 -32.01
C ARG A 7 -31.93 -16.78 -32.83
N ARG A 8 -32.80 -15.93 -32.28
CA ARG A 8 -33.97 -15.45 -33.00
C ARG A 8 -33.59 -14.65 -34.25
N TRP A 9 -32.56 -13.81 -34.17
CA TRP A 9 -31.99 -13.14 -35.34
C TRP A 9 -31.43 -14.14 -36.35
N GLY A 10 -30.70 -15.15 -35.88
CA GLY A 10 -30.17 -16.24 -36.72
C GLY A 10 -31.26 -16.94 -37.54
N TYR A 11 -32.38 -17.30 -36.90
CA TYR A 11 -33.49 -17.95 -37.58
C TYR A 11 -34.27 -17.00 -38.50
N ARG A 12 -34.65 -15.82 -38.01
CA ARG A 12 -35.61 -14.95 -38.70
C ARG A 12 -34.98 -14.00 -39.72
N ILE A 13 -33.72 -13.64 -39.54
CA ILE A 13 -33.02 -12.66 -40.38
C ILE A 13 -31.91 -13.31 -41.18
N LYS A 14 -31.01 -14.06 -40.53
CA LYS A 14 -29.94 -14.77 -41.24
C LYS A 14 -30.46 -15.96 -42.05
N GLY A 15 -31.60 -16.53 -41.66
CA GLY A 15 -32.22 -17.66 -42.36
C GLY A 15 -31.61 -19.01 -42.02
N ILE A 16 -31.00 -19.15 -40.84
CA ILE A 16 -30.52 -20.44 -40.34
C ILE A 16 -31.72 -21.37 -40.12
N ALA A 17 -31.59 -22.64 -40.49
CA ALA A 17 -32.65 -23.63 -40.30
C ALA A 17 -32.99 -23.83 -38.81
N ASP A 18 -34.24 -24.21 -38.54
CA ASP A 18 -34.75 -24.40 -37.18
C ASP A 18 -33.86 -25.34 -36.35
N ASP A 19 -33.60 -24.95 -35.10
CA ASP A 19 -32.76 -25.67 -34.13
C ASP A 19 -31.29 -25.90 -34.55
N ARG A 20 -30.82 -25.28 -35.63
CA ARG A 20 -29.43 -25.38 -36.10
C ARG A 20 -28.51 -24.25 -35.62
N ALA A 21 -29.06 -23.14 -35.12
CA ALA A 21 -28.26 -21.96 -34.81
C ALA A 21 -27.23 -22.22 -33.69
N ASN A 22 -25.97 -21.90 -33.97
CA ASN A 22 -24.88 -21.95 -32.99
C ASN A 22 -24.33 -20.55 -32.66
N ILE A 23 -23.74 -20.44 -31.46
CA ILE A 23 -23.04 -19.23 -31.00
C ILE A 23 -21.60 -19.61 -30.70
N VAL A 24 -20.66 -18.83 -31.22
CA VAL A 24 -19.23 -19.00 -30.96
C VAL A 24 -18.86 -18.24 -29.68
N VAL A 25 -18.21 -18.92 -28.73
CA VAL A 25 -17.76 -18.37 -27.44
C VAL A 25 -16.28 -18.66 -27.21
N ALA A 26 -15.60 -17.82 -26.45
CA ALA A 26 -14.18 -17.98 -26.18
C ALA A 26 -13.91 -19.06 -25.11
N ASN A 27 -12.83 -19.82 -25.25
CA ASN A 27 -12.26 -20.62 -24.16
C ASN A 27 -11.89 -19.70 -22.99
N GLY A 28 -12.17 -20.11 -21.75
CA GLY A 28 -11.96 -19.30 -20.54
C GLY A 28 -13.06 -18.28 -20.23
N ASN A 29 -14.16 -18.28 -20.97
CA ASN A 29 -15.27 -17.33 -20.75
C ASN A 29 -15.93 -17.45 -19.36
N PHE A 30 -16.43 -16.32 -18.86
CA PHE A 30 -17.37 -16.27 -17.74
C PHE A 30 -18.53 -15.31 -18.02
N HIS A 31 -19.66 -15.86 -18.47
CA HIS A 31 -20.88 -15.09 -18.77
C HIS A 31 -21.99 -15.22 -17.70
N GLY A 32 -21.69 -15.87 -16.55
CA GLY A 32 -22.65 -16.13 -15.47
C GLY A 32 -22.79 -17.61 -15.11
N ARG A 33 -23.86 -17.96 -14.38
CA ARG A 33 -24.04 -19.29 -13.77
C ARG A 33 -25.36 -20.01 -14.08
N SER A 34 -26.15 -19.53 -15.04
CA SER A 34 -27.32 -20.29 -15.48
C SER A 34 -26.89 -21.55 -16.24
N THR A 35 -27.74 -22.58 -16.27
CA THR A 35 -27.44 -23.90 -16.85
C THR A 35 -26.91 -23.83 -18.29
N THR A 36 -27.49 -22.97 -19.14
CA THR A 36 -26.99 -22.73 -20.50
C THR A 36 -25.59 -22.16 -20.51
N ILE A 37 -25.30 -21.23 -19.60
CA ILE A 37 -24.02 -20.50 -19.55
C ILE A 37 -22.90 -21.38 -19.02
N VAL A 38 -23.11 -22.05 -17.89
CA VAL A 38 -22.12 -23.03 -17.40
C VAL A 38 -21.93 -24.16 -18.41
N GLY A 39 -22.97 -24.49 -19.17
CA GLY A 39 -22.93 -25.52 -20.21
C GLY A 39 -22.03 -25.23 -21.40
N PHE A 40 -21.62 -23.99 -21.64
CA PHE A 40 -20.57 -23.64 -22.62
C PHE A 40 -19.28 -23.12 -21.98
N SER A 41 -19.15 -23.12 -20.66
CA SER A 41 -17.87 -22.82 -20.03
C SER A 41 -16.86 -23.93 -20.34
N THR A 42 -15.58 -23.58 -20.43
CA THR A 42 -14.47 -24.56 -20.51
C THR A 42 -13.80 -24.80 -19.16
N GLU A 43 -14.22 -24.11 -18.10
CA GLU A 43 -13.73 -24.34 -16.73
C GLU A 43 -14.46 -25.57 -16.14
N PRO A 44 -13.77 -26.69 -15.88
CA PRO A 44 -14.41 -27.91 -15.38
C PRO A 44 -15.21 -27.69 -14.11
N ALA A 45 -14.71 -26.85 -13.20
CA ALA A 45 -15.38 -26.58 -11.92
C ALA A 45 -16.73 -25.87 -12.09
N TYR A 46 -16.94 -25.11 -13.16
CA TYR A 46 -18.23 -24.45 -13.41
C TYR A 46 -19.26 -25.42 -13.99
N ARG A 47 -18.82 -26.50 -14.63
CA ARG A 47 -19.68 -27.51 -15.27
C ARG A 47 -20.04 -28.67 -14.36
N ALA A 48 -19.19 -29.01 -13.40
CA ALA A 48 -19.34 -30.21 -12.58
C ALA A 48 -20.77 -30.35 -12.02
N ASP A 49 -21.37 -31.52 -12.22
CA ASP A 49 -22.67 -31.92 -11.67
C ASP A 49 -23.91 -31.12 -12.11
N PHE A 50 -23.84 -30.34 -13.20
CA PHE A 50 -24.98 -29.55 -13.73
C PHE A 50 -25.55 -30.01 -15.08
N GLY A 51 -25.06 -31.12 -15.63
CA GLY A 51 -25.51 -31.65 -16.92
C GLY A 51 -26.93 -32.26 -16.90
N PRO A 52 -27.55 -32.49 -18.08
CA PRO A 52 -27.04 -32.24 -19.42
C PRO A 52 -27.14 -30.76 -19.83
N PHE A 53 -26.28 -30.34 -20.76
CA PHE A 53 -26.18 -28.94 -21.21
C PHE A 53 -26.87 -28.69 -22.54
N ALA A 54 -27.32 -27.44 -22.73
CA ALA A 54 -27.93 -27.00 -23.98
C ALA A 54 -26.89 -27.03 -25.13
N PRO A 55 -27.24 -27.58 -26.31
CA PRO A 55 -26.36 -27.59 -27.48
C PRO A 55 -26.32 -26.20 -28.17
N GLY A 56 -25.59 -26.12 -29.28
CA GLY A 56 -25.52 -24.93 -30.13
C GLY A 56 -24.51 -23.89 -29.66
N PHE A 57 -23.37 -24.34 -29.14
CA PHE A 57 -22.22 -23.51 -28.79
C PHE A 57 -20.96 -24.12 -29.39
N ARG A 58 -20.10 -23.28 -29.96
CA ARG A 58 -18.79 -23.64 -30.52
C ARG A 58 -17.72 -22.80 -29.81
N HIS A 59 -16.51 -23.32 -29.72
CA HIS A 59 -15.43 -22.70 -28.96
C HIS A 59 -14.29 -22.26 -29.87
N PHE A 60 -13.59 -21.22 -29.45
CA PHE A 60 -12.33 -20.77 -30.05
C PHE A 60 -11.38 -20.28 -28.95
N ASP A 61 -10.09 -20.17 -29.27
CA ASP A 61 -9.09 -19.68 -28.32
C ASP A 61 -9.11 -18.15 -28.21
N PHE A 62 -9.27 -17.63 -26.99
CA PHE A 62 -9.40 -16.20 -26.77
C PHE A 62 -8.16 -15.43 -27.27
N GLY A 63 -8.37 -14.41 -28.10
CA GLY A 63 -7.29 -13.62 -28.71
C GLY A 63 -6.70 -14.20 -30.01
N ASP A 64 -7.14 -15.39 -30.45
CA ASP A 64 -6.75 -15.99 -31.73
C ASP A 64 -7.85 -15.79 -32.78
N ILE A 65 -7.57 -14.93 -33.76
CA ILE A 65 -8.51 -14.62 -34.84
C ILE A 65 -8.71 -15.78 -35.82
N GLU A 66 -7.69 -16.63 -36.03
CA GLU A 66 -7.79 -17.77 -36.94
C GLU A 66 -8.58 -18.91 -36.31
N SER A 67 -8.41 -19.12 -35.00
CA SER A 67 -9.28 -20.02 -34.21
C SER A 67 -10.74 -19.56 -34.27
N LEU A 68 -10.99 -18.24 -34.12
CA LEU A 68 -12.34 -17.68 -34.27
C LEU A 68 -12.90 -17.89 -35.68
N ARG A 69 -12.11 -17.65 -36.72
CA ARG A 69 -12.49 -17.85 -38.13
C ARG A 69 -12.86 -19.31 -38.42
N ALA A 70 -12.10 -20.26 -37.87
CA ALA A 70 -12.38 -21.69 -38.03
C ALA A 70 -13.61 -22.15 -37.22
N ALA A 71 -13.92 -21.47 -36.11
CA ALA A 71 -15.08 -21.78 -35.29
C ALA A 71 -16.40 -21.29 -35.90
N ILE A 72 -16.39 -20.30 -36.80
CA ILE A 72 -17.59 -19.77 -37.47
C ILE A 72 -17.97 -20.65 -38.67
N ASP A 73 -19.24 -21.03 -38.75
CA ASP A 73 -19.85 -21.72 -39.89
C ASP A 73 -21.11 -21.00 -40.39
N ASP A 74 -21.79 -21.59 -41.37
CA ASP A 74 -23.01 -21.02 -41.97
C ASP A 74 -24.19 -20.98 -40.98
N GLU A 75 -24.15 -21.82 -39.94
CA GLU A 75 -25.17 -21.92 -38.88
C GLU A 75 -24.85 -21.02 -37.67
N THR A 76 -23.71 -20.32 -37.67
CA THR A 76 -23.34 -19.39 -36.61
C THR A 76 -24.21 -18.14 -36.70
N CYS A 77 -24.90 -17.78 -35.61
CA CYS A 77 -25.67 -16.54 -35.54
C CYS A 77 -24.95 -15.41 -34.80
N ALA A 78 -24.02 -15.73 -33.89
CA ALA A 78 -23.29 -14.73 -33.13
C ALA A 78 -21.93 -15.22 -32.62
N VAL A 79 -21.04 -14.27 -32.39
CA VAL A 79 -19.86 -14.38 -31.55
C VAL A 79 -20.17 -13.65 -30.23
N LEU A 80 -20.10 -14.36 -29.10
CA LEU A 80 -20.32 -13.82 -27.76
C LEU A 80 -19.01 -13.89 -26.97
N ILE A 81 -18.42 -12.73 -26.65
CA ILE A 81 -17.09 -12.65 -26.03
C ILE A 81 -17.01 -11.51 -25.02
N GLU A 82 -16.16 -11.66 -24.00
CA GLU A 82 -15.70 -10.54 -23.18
C GLU A 82 -14.62 -9.76 -23.95
N PRO A 83 -14.59 -8.41 -23.93
CA PRO A 83 -13.47 -7.64 -24.49
C PRO A 83 -12.14 -7.93 -23.78
N ILE A 84 -12.21 -8.23 -22.48
CA ILE A 84 -11.11 -8.65 -21.60
C ILE A 84 -11.72 -9.68 -20.66
N GLN A 85 -11.18 -10.90 -20.60
CA GLN A 85 -11.73 -11.95 -19.73
C GLN A 85 -11.44 -11.67 -18.26
N GLY A 86 -12.49 -11.45 -17.47
CA GLY A 86 -12.35 -11.01 -16.09
C GLY A 86 -12.02 -12.12 -15.10
N GLU A 87 -12.88 -13.14 -15.04
CA GLU A 87 -12.69 -14.26 -14.10
C GLU A 87 -11.49 -15.14 -14.49
N ALA A 88 -11.12 -15.18 -15.78
CA ALA A 88 -9.90 -15.82 -16.29
C ALA A 88 -8.58 -15.21 -15.78
N GLY A 89 -8.66 -14.15 -14.96
CA GLY A 89 -7.50 -13.46 -14.41
C GLY A 89 -7.06 -12.27 -15.24
N ILE A 90 -8.02 -11.46 -15.69
CA ILE A 90 -7.78 -10.19 -16.41
C ILE A 90 -6.94 -10.44 -17.67
N VAL A 91 -7.41 -11.32 -18.54
CA VAL A 91 -6.71 -11.68 -19.78
C VAL A 91 -7.11 -10.69 -20.87
N LEU A 92 -6.14 -9.93 -21.37
CA LEU A 92 -6.32 -9.01 -22.49
C LEU A 92 -6.01 -9.77 -23.79
N PRO A 93 -6.84 -9.63 -24.84
CA PRO A 93 -6.47 -10.15 -26.15
C PRO A 93 -5.33 -9.30 -26.77
N PRO A 94 -4.65 -9.81 -27.81
CA PRO A 94 -3.70 -9.02 -28.59
C PRO A 94 -4.35 -7.75 -29.15
N ALA A 95 -3.57 -6.67 -29.27
CA ALA A 95 -4.07 -5.41 -29.82
C ALA A 95 -4.60 -5.61 -31.25
N GLY A 96 -5.80 -5.09 -31.53
CA GLY A 96 -6.46 -5.20 -32.83
C GLY A 96 -7.34 -6.45 -32.97
N PHE A 97 -7.38 -7.33 -31.96
CA PHE A 97 -8.22 -8.53 -31.99
C PHE A 97 -9.71 -8.19 -32.09
N LEU A 98 -10.21 -7.19 -31.35
CA LEU A 98 -11.63 -6.83 -31.39
C LEU A 98 -11.99 -6.17 -32.73
N ARG A 99 -11.09 -5.37 -33.31
CA ARG A 99 -11.22 -4.86 -34.68
C ARG A 99 -11.33 -5.99 -35.68
N ALA A 100 -10.41 -6.95 -35.64
CA ALA A 100 -10.43 -8.10 -36.54
C ALA A 100 -11.69 -8.97 -36.34
N ALA A 101 -12.14 -9.16 -35.09
CA ALA A 101 -13.38 -9.88 -34.80
C ALA A 101 -14.62 -9.16 -35.35
N ARG A 102 -14.66 -7.82 -35.29
CA ARG A 102 -15.72 -7.01 -35.91
C ARG A 102 -15.73 -7.16 -37.43
N GLU A 103 -14.58 -7.03 -38.08
CA GLU A 103 -14.43 -7.19 -39.53
C GLU A 103 -14.85 -8.61 -39.98
N LEU A 104 -14.42 -9.64 -39.24
CA LEU A 104 -14.82 -11.03 -39.49
C LEU A 104 -16.33 -11.23 -39.29
N ALA A 105 -16.91 -10.61 -38.27
CA ALA A 105 -18.34 -10.70 -38.01
C ALA A 105 -19.17 -10.08 -39.15
N ASP A 106 -18.69 -8.97 -39.72
CA ASP A 106 -19.29 -8.33 -40.89
C ASP A 106 -19.14 -9.20 -42.15
N GLU A 107 -17.93 -9.73 -42.39
CA GLU A 107 -17.62 -10.64 -43.50
C GLU A 107 -18.55 -11.86 -43.52
N ARG A 108 -18.80 -12.45 -42.34
CA ARG A 108 -19.57 -13.69 -42.19
C ARG A 108 -21.06 -13.47 -41.86
N ASN A 109 -21.51 -12.22 -41.84
CA ASN A 109 -22.86 -11.85 -41.43
C ASN A 109 -23.26 -12.57 -40.13
N VAL A 110 -22.48 -12.35 -39.07
CA VAL A 110 -22.76 -12.85 -37.71
C VAL A 110 -22.76 -11.67 -36.75
N LEU A 111 -23.56 -11.76 -35.69
CA LEU A 111 -23.59 -10.71 -34.68
C LEU A 111 -22.33 -10.76 -33.81
N LEU A 112 -21.69 -9.61 -33.58
CA LEU A 112 -20.68 -9.47 -32.54
C LEU A 112 -21.35 -8.92 -31.27
N ILE A 113 -21.40 -9.74 -30.22
CA ILE A 113 -21.97 -9.39 -28.93
C ILE A 113 -20.86 -9.37 -27.88
N LEU A 114 -20.71 -8.23 -27.20
CA LEU A 114 -19.68 -8.05 -26.18
C LEU A 114 -20.29 -8.08 -24.78
N ASP A 115 -19.74 -8.93 -23.93
CA ASP A 115 -20.04 -8.93 -22.50
C ASP A 115 -19.16 -7.91 -21.78
N GLU A 116 -19.74 -6.75 -21.49
CA GLU A 116 -19.09 -5.64 -20.80
C GLU A 116 -19.57 -5.55 -19.34
N ILE A 117 -20.14 -6.62 -18.77
CA ILE A 117 -20.59 -6.65 -17.37
C ILE A 117 -19.45 -6.27 -16.42
N GLN A 118 -18.22 -6.69 -16.71
CA GLN A 118 -17.04 -6.36 -15.90
C GLN A 118 -16.23 -5.19 -16.43
N SER A 119 -15.99 -5.17 -17.74
CA SER A 119 -15.06 -4.26 -18.40
C SER A 119 -15.65 -2.90 -18.75
N GLY A 120 -16.98 -2.79 -18.75
CA GLY A 120 -17.70 -1.57 -19.09
C GLY A 120 -17.80 -0.58 -17.94
N LEU A 121 -18.50 0.51 -18.21
CA LEU A 121 -18.83 1.59 -17.27
C LEU A 121 -17.58 2.19 -16.60
N GLY A 122 -16.55 2.49 -17.41
CA GLY A 122 -15.35 3.18 -16.96
C GLY A 122 -14.25 2.30 -16.38
N ARG A 123 -14.51 1.00 -16.15
CA ARG A 123 -13.54 0.09 -15.50
C ARG A 123 -12.16 0.11 -16.16
N THR A 124 -12.11 0.15 -17.48
CA THR A 124 -10.87 0.09 -18.26
C THR A 124 -10.31 1.45 -18.67
N GLY A 125 -10.87 2.56 -18.16
CA GLY A 125 -10.49 3.90 -18.57
C GLY A 125 -11.15 4.41 -19.87
N GLU A 126 -12.14 3.67 -20.36
CA GLU A 126 -13.11 4.09 -21.39
C GLU A 126 -14.52 3.73 -20.90
N TRP A 127 -15.56 4.37 -21.46
CA TRP A 127 -16.95 4.05 -21.12
C TRP A 127 -17.25 2.56 -21.32
N PHE A 128 -16.75 1.98 -22.41
CA PHE A 128 -16.80 0.55 -22.69
C PHE A 128 -15.45 0.11 -23.24
N ALA A 129 -15.00 -1.10 -22.89
CA ALA A 129 -13.68 -1.58 -23.26
C ALA A 129 -13.50 -1.71 -24.79
N TYR A 130 -14.56 -2.00 -25.54
CA TYR A 130 -14.50 -2.04 -27.01
C TYR A 130 -14.10 -0.71 -27.65
N MET A 131 -14.31 0.42 -26.95
CA MET A 131 -14.00 1.76 -27.46
C MET A 131 -12.49 1.97 -27.62
N HIS A 132 -11.66 1.25 -26.86
CA HIS A 132 -10.20 1.27 -27.01
C HIS A 132 -9.73 0.85 -28.41
N GLU A 133 -10.54 0.08 -29.14
CA GLU A 133 -10.25 -0.29 -30.53
C GLU A 133 -11.14 0.43 -31.55
N GLY A 134 -12.02 1.34 -31.10
CA GLY A 134 -12.86 2.15 -31.99
C GLY A 134 -13.87 1.33 -32.80
N ILE A 135 -14.30 0.17 -32.30
CA ILE A 135 -15.34 -0.66 -32.94
C ILE A 135 -16.73 -0.33 -32.39
N ARG A 136 -17.77 -0.79 -33.08
CA ARG A 136 -19.15 -0.82 -32.58
C ARG A 136 -19.69 -2.25 -32.67
N PRO A 137 -20.00 -2.92 -31.54
CA PRO A 137 -20.62 -4.23 -31.56
C PRO A 137 -22.11 -4.15 -31.91
N ASP A 138 -22.70 -5.28 -32.30
CA ASP A 138 -24.15 -5.37 -32.58
C ASP A 138 -24.97 -5.41 -31.28
N GLY A 139 -24.35 -5.88 -30.19
CA GLY A 139 -24.94 -5.87 -28.87
C GLY A 139 -23.90 -5.80 -27.75
N VAL A 140 -24.31 -5.20 -26.63
CA VAL A 140 -23.51 -5.08 -25.41
C VAL A 140 -24.34 -5.57 -24.23
N ILE A 141 -23.73 -6.40 -23.39
CA ILE A 141 -24.29 -6.82 -22.11
C ILE A 141 -23.66 -5.97 -21.02
N VAL A 142 -24.50 -5.31 -20.20
CA VAL A 142 -24.07 -4.39 -19.14
C VAL A 142 -24.70 -4.81 -17.82
N GLY A 143 -23.99 -4.67 -16.71
CA GLY A 143 -24.48 -5.02 -15.39
C GLY A 143 -23.58 -4.46 -14.29
N LYS A 144 -23.48 -5.17 -13.15
CA LYS A 144 -22.60 -4.83 -12.01
C LYS A 144 -22.67 -3.35 -11.62
N ALA A 145 -21.73 -2.53 -12.10
CA ALA A 145 -21.65 -1.09 -11.83
C ALA A 145 -22.91 -0.33 -12.27
N LEU A 146 -23.68 -0.86 -13.22
CA LEU A 146 -24.97 -0.28 -13.63
C LEU A 146 -25.96 -0.16 -12.46
N GLY A 147 -25.84 -1.01 -11.44
CA GLY A 147 -26.65 -0.95 -10.23
C GLY A 147 -26.09 -0.05 -9.13
N GLY A 148 -24.97 0.64 -9.36
CA GLY A 148 -24.27 1.46 -8.36
C GLY A 148 -23.75 0.67 -7.15
N GLY A 149 -23.69 -0.66 -7.23
CA GLY A 149 -23.43 -1.53 -6.08
C GLY A 149 -24.60 -1.63 -5.08
N LEU A 150 -25.77 -1.05 -5.40
CA LEU A 150 -26.95 -1.00 -4.52
C LEU A 150 -28.01 -2.05 -4.91
N LEU A 151 -28.35 -2.13 -6.20
CA LEU A 151 -29.39 -3.03 -6.72
C LEU A 151 -28.87 -3.90 -7.86
N PRO A 152 -29.35 -5.14 -8.01
CA PRO A 152 -29.03 -5.95 -9.18
C PRO A 152 -29.71 -5.37 -10.42
N VAL A 153 -28.91 -4.74 -11.29
CA VAL A 153 -29.37 -4.17 -12.56
C VAL A 153 -28.48 -4.66 -13.69
N SER A 154 -29.11 -5.11 -14.78
CA SER A 154 -28.44 -5.51 -16.01
C SER A 154 -29.24 -5.06 -17.23
N ALA A 155 -28.55 -4.79 -18.33
CA ALA A 155 -29.14 -4.43 -19.61
C ALA A 155 -28.48 -5.25 -20.74
N PHE A 156 -29.27 -5.58 -21.75
CA PHE A 156 -28.75 -5.98 -23.06
C PHE A 156 -29.17 -4.89 -24.04
N VAL A 157 -28.20 -4.17 -24.58
CA VAL A 157 -28.40 -3.07 -25.53
C VAL A 157 -27.89 -3.53 -26.88
N ALA A 158 -28.74 -3.51 -27.90
CA ALA A 158 -28.36 -3.99 -29.23
C ALA A 158 -29.04 -3.19 -30.34
N ILE A 159 -28.60 -3.42 -31.57
CA ILE A 159 -29.19 -2.83 -32.77
C ILE A 159 -30.67 -3.24 -32.95
N ASN A 160 -31.43 -2.39 -33.64
CA ASN A 160 -32.87 -2.59 -33.83
C ASN A 160 -33.21 -3.92 -34.50
N SER A 161 -32.43 -4.35 -35.51
CA SER A 161 -32.66 -5.63 -36.20
C SER A 161 -32.57 -6.86 -35.28
N VAL A 162 -31.96 -6.73 -34.09
CA VAL A 162 -31.94 -7.75 -33.03
C VAL A 162 -33.06 -7.51 -32.01
N MET A 163 -33.23 -6.28 -31.54
CA MET A 163 -34.16 -5.95 -30.46
C MET A 163 -35.63 -6.02 -30.89
N ASP A 164 -35.95 -5.60 -32.12
CA ASP A 164 -37.33 -5.57 -32.65
C ASP A 164 -37.92 -6.99 -32.80
N LEU A 165 -37.07 -8.02 -32.79
CA LEU A 165 -37.50 -9.41 -32.83
C LEU A 165 -38.04 -9.91 -31.47
N LEU A 166 -37.85 -9.17 -30.38
CA LEU A 166 -38.41 -9.50 -29.06
C LEU A 166 -39.83 -8.96 -28.91
N GLU A 167 -40.76 -9.61 -29.59
CA GLU A 167 -42.21 -9.30 -29.58
C GLU A 167 -42.86 -9.47 -28.20
N PRO A 168 -44.02 -8.82 -27.93
CA PRO A 168 -44.79 -9.02 -26.70
C PRO A 168 -45.03 -10.50 -26.39
N GLY A 169 -44.79 -10.89 -25.13
CA GLY A 169 -44.92 -12.28 -24.64
C GLY A 169 -43.75 -13.20 -24.95
N SER A 170 -42.80 -12.78 -25.80
CA SER A 170 -41.71 -13.65 -26.25
C SER A 170 -40.47 -13.66 -25.32
N HIS A 171 -40.36 -12.64 -24.46
CA HIS A 171 -39.37 -12.52 -23.39
C HIS A 171 -39.92 -11.59 -22.30
N GLY A 172 -39.48 -11.79 -21.05
CA GLY A 172 -39.91 -10.98 -19.92
C GLY A 172 -39.13 -11.32 -18.66
N SER A 173 -39.27 -10.47 -17.64
CA SER A 173 -38.72 -10.65 -16.30
C SER A 173 -39.58 -9.85 -15.32
N THR A 174 -40.00 -10.48 -14.21
CA THR A 174 -40.86 -9.85 -13.19
C THR A 174 -40.27 -8.55 -12.62
N PHE A 175 -38.96 -8.54 -12.38
CA PHE A 175 -38.25 -7.37 -11.83
C PHE A 175 -37.49 -6.58 -12.89
N GLY A 176 -37.48 -7.02 -14.14
CA GLY A 176 -36.77 -6.36 -15.23
C GLY A 176 -37.37 -4.97 -15.51
N GLY A 177 -36.56 -3.93 -15.49
CA GLY A 177 -37.00 -2.56 -15.79
C GLY A 177 -37.88 -1.94 -14.71
N ASN A 178 -37.90 -2.46 -13.48
CA ASN A 178 -38.68 -1.86 -12.41
C ASN A 178 -38.23 -0.40 -12.14
N PRO A 179 -39.14 0.51 -11.75
CA PRO A 179 -38.83 1.95 -11.64
C PRO A 179 -37.71 2.29 -10.66
N LEU A 180 -37.61 1.55 -9.56
CA LEU A 180 -36.57 1.77 -8.55
C LEU A 180 -35.18 1.44 -9.11
N ALA A 181 -35.03 0.26 -9.73
CA ALA A 181 -33.80 -0.15 -10.39
C ALA A 181 -33.42 0.80 -11.53
N ALA A 182 -34.40 1.27 -12.30
CA ALA A 182 -34.17 2.26 -13.35
C ALA A 182 -33.66 3.60 -12.79
N ARG A 183 -34.22 4.08 -11.68
CA ARG A 183 -33.74 5.31 -11.03
C ARG A 183 -32.33 5.15 -10.48
N VAL A 184 -32.04 4.05 -9.78
CA VAL A 184 -30.71 3.75 -9.25
C VAL A 184 -29.69 3.64 -10.38
N GLY A 185 -30.03 2.96 -11.48
CA GLY A 185 -29.13 2.83 -12.61
C GLY A 185 -28.85 4.16 -13.31
N ARG A 186 -29.85 5.03 -13.44
CA ARG A 186 -29.64 6.39 -13.96
C ARG A 186 -28.70 7.21 -13.06
N GLU A 187 -28.87 7.13 -11.75
CA GLU A 187 -28.00 7.83 -10.80
C GLU A 187 -26.57 7.29 -10.84
N ALA A 188 -26.39 5.97 -10.92
CA ALA A 188 -25.07 5.35 -11.04
C ALA A 188 -24.31 5.81 -12.29
N LEU A 189 -25.01 5.94 -13.43
CA LEU A 189 -24.42 6.48 -14.66
C LEU A 189 -24.07 7.96 -14.51
N ALA A 190 -24.94 8.77 -13.88
CA ALA A 190 -24.68 10.19 -13.62
C ALA A 190 -23.42 10.37 -12.75
N VAL A 191 -23.25 9.59 -11.68
CA VAL A 191 -22.04 9.64 -10.84
C VAL A 191 -20.77 9.33 -11.64
N ILE A 192 -20.81 8.33 -12.55
CA ILE A 192 -19.64 8.01 -13.39
C ILE A 192 -19.26 9.19 -14.29
N GLU A 193 -20.25 9.91 -14.81
CA GLU A 193 -20.07 11.08 -15.67
C GLU A 193 -19.61 12.32 -14.87
N ASP A 194 -20.36 12.69 -13.84
CA ASP A 194 -20.16 13.89 -13.03
C ASP A 194 -18.82 13.89 -12.27
N GLU A 195 -18.44 12.74 -11.71
CA GLU A 195 -17.15 12.58 -11.00
C GLU A 195 -16.00 12.19 -11.94
N GLN A 196 -16.25 12.15 -13.26
CA GLN A 196 -15.25 11.82 -14.29
C GLN A 196 -14.54 10.48 -14.02
N LEU A 197 -15.28 9.46 -13.58
CA LEU A 197 -14.69 8.20 -13.10
C LEU A 197 -14.01 7.38 -14.20
N VAL A 198 -14.43 7.55 -15.46
CA VAL A 198 -13.76 6.95 -16.62
C VAL A 198 -12.33 7.50 -16.74
N GLU A 199 -12.19 8.82 -16.69
CA GLU A 199 -10.90 9.51 -16.77
C GLU A 199 -10.03 9.18 -15.57
N ARG A 200 -10.62 9.14 -14.37
CA ARG A 200 -9.94 8.72 -13.15
C ARG A 200 -9.38 7.30 -13.25
N SER A 201 -10.18 6.36 -13.78
CA SER A 201 -9.74 4.98 -14.03
C SER A 201 -8.57 4.91 -15.00
N ARG A 202 -8.58 5.73 -16.06
CA ARG A 202 -7.49 5.84 -17.02
C ARG A 202 -6.20 6.33 -16.35
N GLN A 203 -6.27 7.42 -15.58
CA GLN A 203 -5.12 8.03 -14.91
C GLN A 203 -4.55 7.14 -13.80
N LEU A 204 -5.39 6.73 -12.84
CA LEU A 204 -4.95 5.88 -11.73
C LEU A 204 -4.60 4.46 -12.17
N GLY A 205 -5.18 3.98 -13.27
CA GLY A 205 -4.82 2.70 -13.89
C GLY A 205 -3.38 2.68 -14.41
N VAL A 206 -2.92 3.76 -15.04
CA VAL A 206 -1.50 3.90 -15.46
C VAL A 206 -0.58 3.83 -14.24
N HIS A 207 -0.95 4.53 -13.16
CA HIS A 207 -0.21 4.52 -11.91
C HIS A 207 -0.17 3.13 -11.25
N LEU A 208 -1.33 2.47 -11.11
CA LEU A 208 -1.46 1.11 -10.57
C LEU A 208 -0.61 0.10 -11.36
N LEU A 209 -0.71 0.09 -12.69
CA LEU A 209 0.07 -0.80 -13.56
C LEU A 209 1.57 -0.53 -13.43
N SER A 210 1.98 0.74 -13.40
CA SER A 210 3.37 1.13 -13.24
C SER A 210 3.93 0.62 -11.90
N ARG A 211 3.24 0.91 -10.79
CA ARG A 211 3.64 0.48 -9.45
C ARG A 211 3.76 -1.04 -9.35
N LEU A 212 2.74 -1.78 -9.81
CA LEU A 212 2.76 -3.25 -9.75
C LEU A 212 3.84 -3.87 -10.63
N ARG A 213 4.12 -3.31 -11.82
CA ARG A 213 5.21 -3.78 -12.69
C ARG A 213 6.59 -3.52 -12.12
N ASN A 214 6.73 -2.43 -11.35
CA ASN A 214 7.99 -2.06 -10.73
C ASN A 214 8.25 -2.79 -9.40
N LEU A 215 7.31 -3.62 -8.92
CA LEU A 215 7.56 -4.49 -7.78
C LEU A 215 8.59 -5.57 -8.16
N SER A 216 9.79 -5.44 -7.62
CA SER A 216 10.86 -6.43 -7.83
C SER A 216 10.62 -7.65 -6.94
N SER A 217 9.89 -8.65 -7.46
CA SER A 217 9.68 -9.94 -6.79
C SER A 217 9.80 -11.10 -7.79
N PRO A 218 10.60 -12.15 -7.48
CA PRO A 218 10.70 -13.33 -8.33
C PRO A 218 9.40 -14.14 -8.39
N LEU A 219 8.44 -13.82 -7.51
CA LEU A 219 7.13 -14.46 -7.47
C LEU A 219 6.16 -13.87 -8.47
N ILE A 220 6.41 -12.67 -9.02
CA ILE A 220 5.54 -12.06 -10.03
C ILE A 220 5.99 -12.56 -11.41
N ARG A 221 5.10 -13.28 -12.11
CA ARG A 221 5.34 -13.72 -13.49
C ARG A 221 4.93 -12.69 -14.52
N ALA A 222 3.74 -12.11 -14.33
CA ALA A 222 3.17 -11.16 -15.27
C ALA A 222 2.23 -10.18 -14.56
N VAL A 223 2.24 -8.93 -15.04
CA VAL A 223 1.29 -7.90 -14.63
C VAL A 223 0.57 -7.39 -15.89
N ARG A 224 -0.74 -7.62 -15.93
CA ARG A 224 -1.60 -7.29 -17.08
C ARG A 224 -2.87 -6.61 -16.61
N GLY A 225 -3.41 -5.72 -17.41
CA GLY A 225 -4.58 -4.95 -17.02
C GLY A 225 -4.77 -3.71 -17.88
N ARG A 226 -5.90 -3.04 -17.65
CA ARG A 226 -6.25 -1.77 -18.28
C ARG A 226 -7.14 -0.97 -17.33
N GLY A 227 -6.89 0.33 -17.20
CA GLY A 227 -7.57 1.16 -16.19
C GLY A 227 -7.33 0.63 -14.76
N LEU A 228 -8.28 0.87 -13.85
CA LEU A 228 -8.27 0.30 -12.50
C LEU A 228 -8.72 -1.17 -12.49
N TRP A 229 -8.17 -1.99 -13.37
CA TRP A 229 -8.45 -3.42 -13.46
C TRP A 229 -7.22 -4.20 -13.89
N VAL A 230 -6.55 -4.82 -12.91
CA VAL A 230 -5.23 -5.44 -13.09
C VAL A 230 -5.20 -6.83 -12.47
N GLY A 231 -4.66 -7.78 -13.22
CA GLY A 231 -4.28 -9.11 -12.75
C GLY A 231 -2.77 -9.20 -12.56
N VAL A 232 -2.35 -9.70 -11.41
CA VAL A 232 -0.95 -10.06 -11.13
C VAL A 232 -0.87 -11.58 -11.05
N GLU A 233 -0.19 -12.17 -12.03
CA GLU A 233 0.07 -13.61 -12.07
C GLU A 233 1.29 -13.93 -11.24
N LEU A 234 1.12 -14.84 -10.29
CA LEU A 234 2.16 -15.32 -9.41
C LEU A 234 2.78 -16.62 -9.92
N ALA A 235 4.00 -16.89 -9.46
CA ALA A 235 4.64 -18.17 -9.67
C ALA A 235 3.82 -19.30 -9.03
N ALA A 236 3.73 -20.44 -9.71
CA ALA A 236 2.99 -21.61 -9.23
C ALA A 236 3.47 -22.15 -7.87
N SER A 237 4.68 -21.75 -7.43
CA SER A 237 5.21 -22.05 -6.10
C SER A 237 4.47 -21.31 -4.97
N VAL A 238 3.61 -20.34 -5.28
CA VAL A 238 2.88 -19.54 -4.30
C VAL A 238 1.40 -19.52 -4.63
N SER A 239 0.58 -19.82 -3.62
CA SER A 239 -0.88 -19.74 -3.74
C SER A 239 -1.34 -18.29 -3.67
N ALA A 240 -1.97 -17.81 -4.74
CA ALA A 240 -2.61 -16.49 -4.74
C ALA A 240 -3.70 -16.39 -3.67
N ARG A 241 -4.38 -17.48 -3.34
CA ARG A 241 -5.33 -17.50 -2.23
C ARG A 241 -4.67 -17.15 -0.89
N LYS A 242 -3.54 -17.77 -0.57
CA LYS A 242 -2.81 -17.48 0.68
C LYS A 242 -2.32 -16.03 0.73
N VAL A 243 -1.86 -15.50 -0.40
CA VAL A 243 -1.49 -14.09 -0.53
C VAL A 243 -2.71 -13.19 -0.29
N ALA A 244 -3.86 -13.48 -0.90
CA ALA A 244 -5.10 -12.71 -0.70
C ALA A 244 -5.61 -12.76 0.75
N GLU A 245 -5.60 -13.93 1.39
CA GLU A 245 -5.96 -14.10 2.80
C GLU A 245 -5.01 -13.30 3.72
N ARG A 246 -3.72 -13.28 3.38
CA ARG A 246 -2.73 -12.50 4.13
C ARG A 246 -2.92 -11.00 3.95
N MET A 247 -3.21 -10.52 2.73
CA MET A 247 -3.59 -9.13 2.50
C MET A 247 -4.86 -8.75 3.26
N ALA A 248 -5.84 -9.64 3.32
CA ALA A 248 -7.08 -9.42 4.08
C ALA A 248 -6.81 -9.27 5.58
N ALA A 249 -5.90 -10.07 6.14
CA ALA A 249 -5.45 -9.92 7.53
C ALA A 249 -4.75 -8.57 7.80
N LEU A 250 -4.26 -7.90 6.75
CA LEU A 250 -3.64 -6.57 6.81
C LEU A 250 -4.62 -5.44 6.42
N GLY A 251 -5.90 -5.77 6.24
CA GLY A 251 -6.97 -4.80 5.95
C GLY A 251 -7.20 -4.52 4.47
N VAL A 252 -6.57 -5.27 3.55
CA VAL A 252 -6.74 -5.11 2.10
C VAL A 252 -7.45 -6.32 1.51
N LEU A 253 -8.67 -6.13 1.03
CA LEU A 253 -9.44 -7.18 0.39
C LEU A 253 -9.11 -7.27 -1.10
N THR A 254 -8.62 -8.43 -1.52
CA THR A 254 -8.46 -8.80 -2.92
C THR A 254 -9.00 -10.21 -3.12
N LYS A 255 -9.19 -10.62 -4.38
CA LYS A 255 -9.67 -11.94 -4.73
C LYS A 255 -8.72 -12.61 -5.71
N ASP A 256 -8.34 -13.84 -5.37
CA ASP A 256 -7.61 -14.74 -6.24
C ASP A 256 -8.52 -15.35 -7.34
N THR A 257 -7.91 -15.77 -8.44
CA THR A 257 -8.53 -16.65 -9.43
C THR A 257 -7.51 -17.64 -9.99
N HIS A 258 -7.97 -18.81 -10.42
CA HIS A 258 -7.15 -19.92 -10.95
C HIS A 258 -5.89 -20.21 -10.11
N GLU A 259 -6.01 -20.09 -8.79
CA GLU A 259 -4.97 -20.32 -7.76
C GLU A 259 -3.71 -19.43 -7.83
N THR A 260 -3.49 -18.73 -8.94
CA THR A 260 -2.22 -18.07 -9.28
C THR A 260 -2.36 -16.59 -9.57
N VAL A 261 -3.56 -16.05 -9.77
CA VAL A 261 -3.75 -14.64 -10.14
C VAL A 261 -4.40 -13.86 -9.00
N ILE A 262 -3.76 -12.78 -8.56
CA ILE A 262 -4.35 -11.75 -7.68
C ILE A 262 -5.02 -10.67 -8.53
N ARG A 263 -6.23 -10.26 -8.16
CA ARG A 263 -6.99 -9.23 -8.89
C ARG A 263 -7.07 -7.91 -8.12
N PHE A 264 -6.59 -6.84 -8.74
CA PHE A 264 -6.80 -5.46 -8.31
C PHE A 264 -7.96 -4.86 -9.09
N ALA A 265 -9.08 -4.64 -8.41
CA ALA A 265 -10.29 -4.04 -8.96
C ALA A 265 -10.93 -3.05 -7.97
N PRO A 266 -10.19 -2.00 -7.53
CA PRO A 266 -10.72 -1.04 -6.56
C PRO A 266 -11.94 -0.27 -7.11
N PRO A 267 -12.76 0.36 -6.25
CA PRO A 267 -13.74 1.34 -6.70
C PRO A 267 -13.09 2.43 -7.55
N LEU A 268 -13.76 2.94 -8.57
CA LEU A 268 -13.19 4.02 -9.40
C LEU A 268 -13.02 5.32 -8.60
N THR A 269 -13.77 5.47 -7.50
CA THR A 269 -13.69 6.56 -6.54
C THR A 269 -12.49 6.47 -5.58
N ILE A 270 -11.67 5.41 -5.65
CA ILE A 270 -10.51 5.24 -4.76
C ILE A 270 -9.54 6.43 -4.87
N ASP A 271 -9.00 6.90 -3.75
CA ASP A 271 -7.93 7.89 -3.73
C ASP A 271 -6.55 7.25 -4.00
N ARG A 272 -5.57 8.08 -4.35
CA ARG A 272 -4.25 7.58 -4.76
C ARG A 272 -3.53 6.96 -3.57
N GLU A 273 -3.72 7.53 -2.38
CA GLU A 273 -3.13 7.11 -1.13
C GLU A 273 -3.60 5.70 -0.72
N ALA A 274 -4.90 5.40 -0.79
CA ALA A 274 -5.44 4.07 -0.50
C ALA A 274 -5.03 3.06 -1.57
N LEU A 275 -4.96 3.48 -2.84
CA LEU A 275 -4.44 2.65 -3.92
C LEU A 275 -2.98 2.25 -3.67
N ASP A 276 -2.15 3.22 -3.31
CA ASP A 276 -0.73 3.01 -2.97
C ASP A 276 -0.56 2.11 -1.76
N TRP A 277 -1.31 2.37 -0.68
CA TRP A 277 -1.32 1.52 0.50
C TRP A 277 -1.69 0.07 0.19
N GLY A 278 -2.70 -0.15 -0.68
CA GLY A 278 -3.10 -1.49 -1.11
C GLY A 278 -1.99 -2.22 -1.87
N ILE A 279 -1.22 -1.51 -2.69
CA ILE A 279 -0.07 -2.05 -3.43
C ILE A 279 1.09 -2.35 -2.48
N ASP A 280 1.34 -1.48 -1.50
CA ASP A 280 2.42 -1.65 -0.53
C ASP A 280 2.16 -2.85 0.39
N VAL A 281 0.89 -3.06 0.80
CA VAL A 281 0.49 -4.29 1.50
C VAL A 281 0.75 -5.50 0.63
N PHE A 282 0.40 -5.48 -0.65
CA PHE A 282 0.67 -6.59 -1.56
C PHE A 282 2.18 -6.90 -1.68
N ALA A 283 3.01 -5.86 -1.85
CA ALA A 283 4.46 -6.01 -1.94
C ALA A 283 5.06 -6.61 -0.65
N ALA A 284 4.61 -6.13 0.51
CA ALA A 284 5.02 -6.67 1.80
C ALA A 284 4.63 -8.14 1.94
N VAL A 285 3.39 -8.49 1.58
CA VAL A 285 2.91 -9.88 1.61
C VAL A 285 3.72 -10.77 0.68
N LEU A 286 4.01 -10.37 -0.55
CA LEU A 286 4.82 -11.17 -1.47
C LEU A 286 6.22 -11.50 -0.91
N SER A 287 6.81 -10.58 -0.15
CA SER A 287 8.12 -10.79 0.47
C SER A 287 8.09 -11.90 1.53
N GLU A 288 6.92 -12.22 2.10
CA GLU A 288 6.73 -13.34 3.03
C GLU A 288 6.78 -14.71 2.32
N PHE A 289 6.58 -14.77 1.00
CA PHE A 289 6.49 -16.02 0.22
C PHE A 289 7.70 -16.31 -0.70
N GLY A 290 8.78 -15.52 -0.61
CA GLY A 290 9.98 -15.67 -1.46
C GLY A 290 10.78 -16.96 -1.20
N PRO A 291 11.77 -17.31 -2.04
CA PRO A 291 12.47 -18.60 -1.97
C PRO A 291 13.30 -18.74 -0.68
N ARG A 292 12.70 -19.38 0.32
CA ARG A 292 13.29 -20.54 1.00
C ARG A 292 12.41 -21.73 0.63
N GLY A 293 13.03 -22.80 0.14
CA GLY A 293 12.31 -23.98 -0.33
C GLY A 293 11.47 -24.66 0.75
N GLU A 294 10.36 -25.25 0.29
CA GLU A 294 9.48 -26.23 0.94
C GLU A 294 8.50 -25.72 2.04
N PRO A 295 7.32 -26.37 2.18
CA PRO A 295 6.14 -25.79 2.81
C PRO A 295 6.24 -25.73 4.33
N PHE A 296 5.61 -24.70 4.89
CA PHE A 296 5.41 -24.46 6.32
C PHE A 296 4.78 -25.68 7.01
N ASP A 297 5.57 -26.39 7.81
CA ASP A 297 5.11 -27.39 8.79
C ASP A 297 5.09 -26.74 10.19
N GLU A 298 3.90 -26.65 10.77
CA GLU A 298 3.60 -26.06 12.09
C GLU A 298 4.36 -26.72 13.25
N GLN A 299 5.03 -27.86 13.04
CA GLN A 299 5.80 -28.57 14.08
C GLN A 299 7.30 -28.23 14.11
N SER A 300 7.81 -27.38 13.21
CA SER A 300 9.23 -27.06 13.11
C SER A 300 9.73 -25.93 14.04
N ALA A 301 8.89 -25.42 14.94
CA ALA A 301 9.19 -24.25 15.78
C ALA A 301 10.30 -24.44 16.84
N THR A 302 10.99 -25.59 16.90
CA THR A 302 11.83 -25.92 18.07
C THR A 302 13.32 -26.08 17.82
N ARG A 303 13.84 -26.03 16.59
CA ARG A 303 15.29 -26.20 16.38
C ARG A 303 15.78 -25.36 15.22
N LEU A 304 16.36 -24.19 15.54
CA LEU A 304 17.49 -23.54 14.87
C LEU A 304 17.77 -22.22 15.60
N THR A 305 18.20 -22.33 16.86
CA THR A 305 18.98 -21.27 17.53
C THR A 305 20.42 -21.74 17.52
N GLU A 306 21.25 -21.09 16.70
CA GLU A 306 22.65 -20.76 17.01
C GLU A 306 23.33 -20.28 15.73
N THR A 307 23.25 -18.97 15.49
CA THR A 307 24.42 -18.12 15.19
C THR A 307 23.99 -16.65 15.29
N THR A 308 24.64 -15.93 16.20
CA THR A 308 24.57 -14.48 16.50
C THR A 308 23.19 -13.90 16.83
N LYS A 309 22.88 -13.80 18.13
CA LYS A 309 21.80 -12.97 18.68
C LYS A 309 21.97 -11.52 18.21
N PRO A 310 20.95 -10.88 17.61
CA PRO A 310 20.90 -9.42 17.52
C PRO A 310 20.84 -8.87 18.94
N THR A 311 21.64 -7.86 19.24
CA THR A 311 21.47 -7.01 20.42
C THR A 311 20.06 -6.39 20.36
N ALA A 312 19.17 -6.81 21.26
CA ALA A 312 17.81 -6.30 21.34
C ALA A 312 17.85 -4.80 21.65
N ALA A 313 17.40 -3.94 20.73
CA ALA A 313 17.25 -2.52 20.99
C ALA A 313 16.31 -2.30 22.18
N HIS A 314 16.61 -1.35 23.07
CA HIS A 314 15.72 -0.99 24.18
C HIS A 314 15.14 0.40 23.90
N LEU A 315 13.83 0.48 23.69
CA LEU A 315 13.13 1.66 23.20
C LEU A 315 12.11 2.15 24.23
N MET A 316 11.95 3.45 24.31
CA MET A 316 10.83 4.13 24.97
C MET A 316 9.86 4.63 23.90
N MET A 317 8.56 4.42 24.12
CA MET A 317 7.47 4.95 23.29
C MET A 317 6.32 5.43 24.20
N SER A 318 5.47 6.34 23.72
CA SER A 318 4.26 6.78 24.42
C SER A 318 3.07 6.65 23.48
N ALA A 319 1.97 6.10 23.99
CA ALA A 319 0.83 5.73 23.17
C ALA A 319 -0.04 6.96 22.81
N PRO A 320 -0.70 6.98 21.63
CA PRO A 320 -1.32 8.20 21.08
C PRO A 320 -2.75 8.43 21.55
N GLU A 321 -3.12 8.02 22.76
CA GLU A 321 -4.46 8.16 23.33
C GLU A 321 -4.95 9.60 23.37
N HIS A 322 -4.02 10.54 23.59
CA HIS A 322 -4.28 11.97 23.70
C HIS A 322 -3.67 12.77 22.56
N PHE A 323 -3.14 12.12 21.53
CA PHE A 323 -2.52 12.80 20.41
C PHE A 323 -3.54 13.56 19.57
N GLU A 324 -3.27 14.84 19.36
CA GLU A 324 -3.99 15.72 18.46
C GLU A 324 -3.11 16.88 18.01
N VAL A 325 -3.47 17.51 16.89
CA VAL A 325 -2.85 18.78 16.47
C VAL A 325 -3.82 19.91 16.82
N SER A 326 -3.73 20.42 18.05
CA SER A 326 -4.60 21.48 18.58
C SER A 326 -3.96 22.87 18.62
N TYR A 327 -2.65 22.96 18.38
CA TYR A 327 -1.90 24.21 18.27
C TYR A 327 -0.85 24.13 17.16
N THR A 328 -0.20 25.25 16.85
CA THR A 328 0.84 25.34 15.83
C THR A 328 2.13 25.85 16.48
N ILE A 329 3.12 24.96 16.63
CA ILE A 329 4.47 25.35 17.05
C ILE A 329 5.50 25.17 15.93
N ASN A 330 5.15 24.47 14.84
CA ASN A 330 6.01 24.27 13.67
C ASN A 330 5.19 24.36 12.35
N PRO A 331 5.83 24.47 11.17
CA PRO A 331 5.13 24.66 9.90
C PRO A 331 4.22 23.50 9.44
N TRP A 332 4.36 22.31 9.99
CA TRP A 332 3.55 21.13 9.63
C TRP A 332 2.18 21.16 10.29
N MET A 333 2.12 21.68 11.52
CA MET A 333 0.93 21.64 12.36
C MET A 333 -0.17 22.57 11.85
N GLN A 334 -1.26 21.98 11.37
CA GLN A 334 -2.45 22.68 10.91
C GLN A 334 -3.70 22.27 11.71
N PRO A 335 -3.99 22.93 12.85
CA PRO A 335 -5.13 22.58 13.70
C PRO A 335 -6.48 22.62 12.99
N SER A 336 -6.63 23.52 12.01
CA SER A 336 -7.84 23.61 11.17
C SER A 336 -8.06 22.36 10.33
N GLN A 337 -7.00 21.71 9.83
CA GLN A 337 -7.15 20.44 9.10
C GLN A 337 -7.47 19.28 10.04
N TRP A 338 -6.91 19.30 11.25
CA TRP A 338 -7.16 18.25 12.24
C TRP A 338 -8.62 18.24 12.71
N SER A 339 -9.17 19.42 12.97
CA SER A 339 -10.53 19.60 13.49
C SER A 339 -11.64 19.17 12.53
N VAL A 340 -11.35 19.03 11.23
CA VAL A 340 -12.30 18.51 10.22
C VAL A 340 -12.63 17.04 10.46
N SER A 341 -11.68 16.24 10.96
CA SER A 341 -11.87 14.78 11.11
C SER A 341 -11.13 14.20 12.33
N PRO A 342 -11.32 14.74 13.54
CA PRO A 342 -10.51 14.42 14.72
C PRO A 342 -10.59 12.94 15.10
N LYS A 343 -11.79 12.33 15.05
CA LYS A 343 -11.98 10.90 15.36
C LYS A 343 -11.24 9.99 14.38
N LYS A 344 -11.25 10.33 13.09
CA LYS A 344 -10.54 9.57 12.06
C LYS A 344 -9.04 9.66 12.29
N LEU A 345 -8.51 10.88 12.43
CA LEU A 345 -7.08 11.13 12.58
C LEU A 345 -6.50 10.52 13.88
N ALA A 346 -7.25 10.56 14.98
CA ALA A 346 -6.89 9.86 16.21
C ALA A 346 -6.89 8.32 16.03
N GLY A 347 -7.88 7.79 15.31
CA GLY A 347 -7.92 6.37 14.94
C GLY A 347 -6.74 5.96 14.05
N ASP A 348 -6.36 6.81 13.10
CA ASP A 348 -5.22 6.61 12.19
C ASP A 348 -3.90 6.65 12.97
N ALA A 349 -3.76 7.59 13.91
CA ALA A 349 -2.60 7.69 14.81
C ALA A 349 -2.43 6.42 15.66
N LYS A 350 -3.52 5.93 16.26
CA LYS A 350 -3.52 4.65 17.00
C LYS A 350 -3.09 3.47 16.14
N ARG A 351 -3.55 3.39 14.89
CA ARG A 351 -3.15 2.28 13.99
C ARG A 351 -1.68 2.38 13.59
N GLY A 352 -1.22 3.55 13.16
CA GLY A 352 0.17 3.78 12.79
C GLY A 352 1.14 3.50 13.93
N TRP A 353 0.84 4.00 15.13
CA TRP A 353 1.65 3.74 16.33
C TRP A 353 1.71 2.26 16.69
N ASN A 354 0.57 1.56 16.68
CA ASN A 354 0.54 0.12 16.97
C ASN A 354 1.34 -0.69 15.94
N GLN A 355 1.30 -0.30 14.66
CA GLN A 355 2.10 -0.93 13.62
C GLN A 355 3.59 -0.66 13.82
N LEU A 356 3.96 0.56 14.20
CA LEU A 356 5.35 0.94 14.51
C LEU A 356 5.88 0.10 15.69
N LYS A 357 5.14 0.07 16.80
CA LYS A 357 5.48 -0.72 17.99
C LYS A 357 5.68 -2.20 17.64
N LYS A 358 4.72 -2.81 16.93
CA LYS A 358 4.82 -4.22 16.49
C LYS A 358 6.00 -4.46 15.56
N THR A 359 6.34 -3.49 14.72
CA THR A 359 7.51 -3.58 13.84
C THR A 359 8.78 -3.67 14.67
N TYR A 360 8.95 -2.82 15.68
CA TYR A 360 10.09 -2.88 16.59
C TYR A 360 10.13 -4.19 17.40
N GLU A 361 9.01 -4.65 17.94
CA GLU A 361 8.94 -5.93 18.66
C GLU A 361 9.35 -7.11 17.78
N ARG A 362 8.92 -7.12 16.51
CA ARG A 362 9.31 -8.13 15.51
C ARG A 362 10.82 -8.09 15.22
N LEU A 363 11.42 -6.90 15.24
CA LEU A 363 12.87 -6.73 15.11
C LEU A 363 13.63 -7.08 16.40
N GLY A 364 12.93 -7.58 17.42
CA GLY A 364 13.51 -8.02 18.69
C GLY A 364 13.73 -6.88 19.69
N ALA A 365 13.15 -5.71 19.48
CA ALA A 365 13.26 -4.60 20.42
C ALA A 365 12.43 -4.84 21.68
N GLN A 366 12.98 -4.45 22.83
CA GLN A 366 12.26 -4.30 24.09
C GLN A 366 11.68 -2.89 24.16
N ILE A 367 10.42 -2.76 24.57
CA ILE A 367 9.70 -1.48 24.54
C ILE A 367 9.16 -1.15 25.93
N GLU A 368 9.64 -0.05 26.50
CA GLU A 368 9.04 0.63 27.65
C GLU A 368 7.98 1.61 27.14
N VAL A 369 6.76 1.52 27.69
CA VAL A 369 5.69 2.43 27.33
C VAL A 369 5.50 3.45 28.43
N GLN A 370 5.73 4.72 28.13
CA GLN A 370 5.36 5.84 29.00
C GLN A 370 3.85 6.07 28.90
N GLU A 371 3.20 6.27 30.05
CA GLU A 371 1.77 6.58 30.06
C GLU A 371 1.51 7.98 29.45
N PRO A 372 0.59 8.10 28.49
CA PRO A 372 0.20 9.38 27.93
C PRO A 372 -0.67 10.18 28.92
N VAL A 373 -0.61 11.50 28.85
CA VAL A 373 -1.34 12.39 29.76
C VAL A 373 -2.29 13.30 28.99
N ALA A 374 -3.53 13.42 29.49
CA ALA A 374 -4.52 14.28 28.88
C ALA A 374 -4.08 15.75 28.92
N GLY A 375 -4.25 16.47 27.80
CA GLY A 375 -3.82 17.85 27.65
C GLY A 375 -2.35 18.02 27.21
N LEU A 376 -1.60 16.93 27.08
CA LEU A 376 -0.22 16.93 26.57
C LEU A 376 -0.14 16.05 25.30
N PRO A 377 -0.67 16.54 24.16
CA PRO A 377 -0.81 15.72 22.95
C PRO A 377 0.54 15.25 22.37
N ASP A 378 1.60 16.03 22.56
CA ASP A 378 2.91 15.80 21.98
C ASP A 378 3.79 14.81 22.79
N MET A 379 3.29 14.26 23.92
CA MET A 379 4.00 13.22 24.69
C MET A 379 4.32 11.97 23.87
N VAL A 380 3.63 11.74 22.75
CA VAL A 380 3.94 10.66 21.82
C VAL A 380 5.34 10.77 21.22
N PHE A 381 5.91 11.98 21.14
CA PHE A 381 7.22 12.26 20.56
C PHE A 381 8.35 12.01 21.57
N THR A 382 8.50 10.76 21.98
CA THR A 382 9.42 10.36 23.05
C THR A 382 10.90 10.63 22.77
N ALA A 383 11.33 10.73 21.51
CA ALA A 383 12.70 11.16 21.19
C ALA A 383 13.03 12.52 21.82
N ASN A 384 12.03 13.38 21.99
CA ASN A 384 12.21 14.71 22.52
C ASN A 384 12.25 14.74 24.05
N ALA A 385 12.11 13.59 24.74
CA ALA A 385 12.06 13.56 26.20
C ALA A 385 13.45 13.70 26.85
N ALA A 386 14.48 13.11 26.22
CA ALA A 386 15.85 13.10 26.73
C ALA A 386 16.84 12.57 25.68
N VAL A 387 18.13 12.59 26.03
CA VAL A 387 19.17 11.73 25.45
C VAL A 387 19.60 10.71 26.50
N VAL A 388 19.80 9.46 26.08
CA VAL A 388 20.34 8.40 26.95
C VAL A 388 21.59 7.83 26.29
N LEU A 389 22.71 7.84 27.02
CA LEU A 389 23.98 7.23 26.62
C LEU A 389 24.74 6.80 27.86
N ASP A 390 25.25 5.57 27.87
CA ASP A 390 25.93 4.96 29.03
C ASP A 390 25.12 5.06 30.32
N ARG A 391 23.81 4.81 30.22
CA ARG A 391 22.84 4.89 31.33
C ARG A 391 22.77 6.26 32.02
N LYS A 392 23.33 7.32 31.40
CA LYS A 392 23.17 8.71 31.80
C LYS A 392 22.10 9.37 30.94
N VAL A 393 21.17 10.07 31.60
CA VAL A 393 20.04 10.75 30.97
C VAL A 393 20.28 12.25 31.03
N LEU A 394 20.21 12.92 29.89
CA LEU A 394 20.07 14.37 29.79
C LEU A 394 18.63 14.68 29.41
N LEU A 395 17.84 15.21 30.35
CA LEU A 395 16.44 15.56 30.11
C LEU A 395 16.32 16.70 29.09
N ALA A 396 15.19 16.77 28.41
CA ALA A 396 14.83 17.93 27.61
C ALA A 396 14.41 19.13 28.47
N ARG A 397 14.48 20.32 27.86
CA ARG A 397 13.92 21.57 28.37
C ARG A 397 13.29 22.33 27.21
N PHE A 398 11.97 22.36 27.14
CA PHE A 398 11.23 22.81 25.96
C PHE A 398 11.14 24.33 25.87
N LEU A 399 11.40 24.86 24.68
CA LEU A 399 11.22 26.28 24.36
C LEU A 399 9.73 26.65 24.30
N CYS A 400 8.90 25.77 23.74
CA CYS A 400 7.47 25.98 23.59
C CYS A 400 6.71 25.74 24.90
N ALA A 401 5.92 26.72 25.32
CA ALA A 401 5.12 26.65 26.53
C ALA A 401 4.12 25.48 26.51
N GLU A 402 3.60 25.14 25.33
CA GLU A 402 2.65 24.05 25.11
C GLU A 402 3.22 22.68 25.50
N ARG A 403 4.55 22.52 25.45
CA ARG A 403 5.24 21.25 25.72
C ARG A 403 5.91 21.19 27.09
N GLN A 404 6.07 22.33 27.79
CA GLN A 404 6.72 22.37 29.11
C GLN A 404 6.04 21.49 30.17
N GLY A 405 4.73 21.24 30.03
CA GLY A 405 4.01 20.29 30.89
C GLY A 405 4.51 18.85 30.79
N GLU A 406 5.15 18.46 29.69
CA GLU A 406 5.70 17.12 29.49
C GLU A 406 6.94 16.84 30.37
N GLU A 407 7.69 17.88 30.75
CA GLU A 407 9.00 17.75 31.41
C GLU A 407 8.93 16.98 32.74
N VAL A 408 7.88 17.23 33.54
CA VAL A 408 7.68 16.53 34.82
C VAL A 408 7.40 15.03 34.62
N HIS A 409 6.65 14.68 33.57
CA HIS A 409 6.31 13.29 33.26
C HIS A 409 7.51 12.54 32.67
N ASN A 410 8.31 13.22 31.84
CA ASN A 410 9.56 12.67 31.32
C ASN A 410 10.55 12.39 32.46
N ARG A 411 10.72 13.33 33.40
CA ARG A 411 11.54 13.11 34.59
C ARG A 411 11.06 11.91 35.40
N ASN A 412 9.76 11.84 35.73
CA ASN A 412 9.22 10.76 36.54
C ASN A 412 9.44 9.38 35.90
N PHE A 413 9.34 9.30 34.57
CA PHE A 413 9.65 8.08 33.83
C PHE A 413 11.12 7.63 34.01
N PHE A 414 12.08 8.55 33.85
CA PHE A 414 13.49 8.22 34.03
C PHE A 414 13.86 7.95 35.50
N GLU A 415 13.20 8.62 36.44
CA GLU A 415 13.35 8.32 37.87
C GLU A 415 12.92 6.88 38.19
N ALA A 416 11.80 6.42 37.64
CA ALA A 416 11.38 5.02 37.77
C ALA A 416 12.37 4.02 37.11
N LEU A 417 13.03 4.42 36.01
CA LEU A 417 14.13 3.62 35.43
C LEU A 417 15.37 3.61 36.32
N ARG A 418 15.69 4.72 36.99
CA ARG A 418 16.80 4.82 37.94
C ARG A 418 16.56 3.96 39.17
N GLU A 419 15.36 3.99 39.73
CA GLU A 419 14.96 3.13 40.86
C GLU A 419 15.07 1.63 40.56
N ARG A 420 14.81 1.23 39.30
CA ARG A 420 14.96 -0.15 38.81
C ARG A 420 16.40 -0.49 38.40
N GLY A 421 17.34 0.44 38.54
CA GLY A 421 18.74 0.25 38.19
C GLY A 421 18.99 0.13 36.68
N ALA A 422 18.15 0.73 35.84
CA ALA A 422 18.36 0.84 34.39
C ALA A 422 19.10 2.14 34.00
N VAL A 423 18.98 3.19 34.82
CA VAL A 423 19.63 4.50 34.67
C VAL A 423 20.50 4.77 35.90
N ASP A 424 21.67 5.36 35.72
CA ASP A 424 22.60 5.70 36.82
C ASP A 424 22.54 7.17 37.21
N GLN A 425 22.33 8.05 36.23
CA GLN A 425 22.39 9.49 36.41
C GLN A 425 21.32 10.18 35.57
N ILE A 426 20.66 11.18 36.14
CA ILE A 426 19.71 12.06 35.46
C ILE A 426 20.21 13.50 35.62
N VAL A 427 20.33 14.22 34.52
CA VAL A 427 20.87 15.58 34.45
C VAL A 427 19.88 16.48 33.72
N GLU A 428 19.78 17.72 34.17
CA GLU A 428 18.98 18.75 33.51
C GLU A 428 19.85 19.66 32.65
N PRO A 429 19.28 20.23 31.57
CA PRO A 429 19.92 21.32 30.85
C PRO A 429 20.18 22.52 31.76
N PRO A 430 21.28 23.27 31.55
CA PRO A 430 21.56 24.49 32.30
C PRO A 430 20.41 25.49 32.24
N ALA A 431 20.27 26.31 33.30
CA ALA A 431 19.26 27.35 33.33
C ALA A 431 19.40 28.31 32.14
N GLY A 432 18.30 28.55 31.43
CA GLY A 432 18.26 29.43 30.26
C GLY A 432 18.65 28.77 28.93
N GLN A 433 19.01 27.48 28.92
CA GLN A 433 19.27 26.74 27.69
C GLN A 433 18.13 25.76 27.38
N PHE A 434 17.63 25.82 26.15
CA PHE A 434 16.57 24.93 25.66
C PHE A 434 17.16 23.74 24.90
N PHE A 435 16.51 22.59 25.01
CA PHE A 435 17.00 21.34 24.45
C PHE A 435 15.86 20.35 24.18
N GLU A 436 15.78 19.82 22.97
CA GLU A 436 14.73 18.89 22.50
C GLU A 436 15.20 17.42 22.49
N GLY A 437 16.06 17.03 23.43
CA GLY A 437 16.45 15.63 23.62
C GLY A 437 17.12 15.02 22.39
N ALA A 438 16.84 13.74 22.14
CA ALA A 438 17.41 12.97 21.03
C ALA A 438 16.94 13.40 19.64
N GLY A 439 15.88 14.21 19.53
CA GLY A 439 15.50 14.85 18.27
C GLY A 439 16.58 15.81 17.77
N ASP A 440 17.31 16.46 18.68
CA ASP A 440 18.41 17.37 18.38
C ASP A 440 19.78 16.87 18.84
N ALA A 441 19.89 15.62 19.29
CA ALA A 441 21.16 15.04 19.73
C ALA A 441 21.23 13.54 19.41
N ILE A 442 21.86 13.22 18.28
CA ILE A 442 21.88 11.88 17.69
C ILE A 442 23.25 11.23 17.91
N TRP A 443 23.26 10.08 18.60
CA TRP A 443 24.47 9.30 18.84
C TRP A 443 24.96 8.59 17.57
N ASP A 444 26.21 8.86 17.18
CA ASP A 444 26.92 8.12 16.12
C ASP A 444 27.92 7.16 16.75
N ALA A 445 27.49 5.91 16.96
CA ALA A 445 28.33 4.86 17.54
C ALA A 445 29.57 4.54 16.70
N THR A 446 29.51 4.73 15.38
CA THR A 446 30.63 4.43 14.48
C THR A 446 31.76 5.44 14.65
N ARG A 447 31.39 6.72 14.75
CA ARG A 447 32.34 7.84 14.89
C ARG A 447 32.62 8.23 16.34
N ARG A 448 31.85 7.65 17.28
CA ARG A 448 31.93 7.91 18.72
C ARG A 448 31.75 9.39 19.06
N LEU A 449 30.74 10.02 18.46
CA LEU A 449 30.39 11.42 18.68
C LEU A 449 28.87 11.60 18.69
N ILE A 450 28.41 12.76 19.15
CA ILE A 450 27.00 13.14 19.09
C ILE A 450 26.83 14.28 18.08
N TRP A 451 25.90 14.13 17.15
CA TRP A 451 25.49 15.21 16.27
C TRP A 451 24.41 16.03 16.95
N THR A 452 24.58 17.35 17.05
CA THR A 452 23.64 18.21 17.77
C THR A 452 23.02 19.27 16.85
N GLY A 453 21.70 19.33 16.76
CA GLY A 453 20.96 20.35 16.02
C GLY A 453 20.74 21.62 16.85
N TYR A 454 20.79 22.80 16.21
CA TYR A 454 20.40 24.06 16.85
C TYR A 454 19.79 25.07 15.87
N GLY A 455 19.13 26.09 16.41
CA GLY A 455 18.64 27.26 15.69
C GLY A 455 17.12 27.44 15.77
N GLN A 456 16.37 26.35 15.65
CA GLN A 456 14.90 26.38 15.67
C GLN A 456 14.32 26.16 17.07
N ARG A 457 14.86 25.20 17.83
CA ARG A 457 14.35 24.79 19.15
C ARG A 457 15.42 24.66 20.22
N SER A 458 16.51 23.97 19.90
CA SER A 458 17.62 23.78 20.83
C SER A 458 18.62 24.94 20.78
N SER A 459 19.15 25.27 21.95
CA SER A 459 20.16 26.32 22.13
C SER A 459 21.52 25.89 21.60
N ARG A 460 22.23 26.80 20.93
CA ARG A 460 23.54 26.50 20.34
C ARG A 460 24.53 25.92 21.34
N ASP A 461 24.58 26.40 22.58
CA ASP A 461 25.59 25.98 23.56
C ASP A 461 25.36 24.58 24.16
N MET A 462 24.25 23.91 23.86
CA MET A 462 23.94 22.58 24.40
C MET A 462 24.99 21.52 24.05
N PHE A 463 25.71 21.66 22.93
CA PHE A 463 26.78 20.72 22.56
C PHE A 463 27.85 20.63 23.67
N ARG A 464 28.18 21.73 24.36
CA ARG A 464 29.18 21.73 25.45
C ARG A 464 28.71 20.91 26.64
N THR A 465 27.44 21.06 27.03
CA THR A 465 26.84 20.26 28.10
C THR A 465 26.83 18.79 27.74
N ILE A 466 26.54 18.46 26.48
CA ILE A 466 26.58 17.08 25.97
C ILE A 466 28.00 16.52 26.02
N GLU A 467 29.02 17.27 25.58
CA GLU A 467 30.43 16.87 25.66
C GLU A 467 30.88 16.63 27.11
N GLU A 468 30.56 17.56 28.01
CA GLU A 468 30.92 17.48 29.43
C GLU A 468 30.26 16.28 30.13
N LEU A 469 28.99 15.99 29.83
CA LEU A 469 28.23 14.92 30.47
C LEU A 469 28.66 13.52 29.99
N TYR A 470 28.78 13.37 28.67
CA TYR A 470 29.00 12.07 28.04
C TYR A 470 30.47 11.78 27.74
N GLY A 471 31.35 12.78 27.78
CA GLY A 471 32.78 12.60 27.53
C GLY A 471 33.11 12.19 26.09
N VAL A 472 32.23 12.52 25.15
CA VAL A 472 32.39 12.29 23.70
C VAL A 472 32.24 13.61 22.95
N PRO A 473 32.92 13.81 21.80
CA PRO A 473 32.76 15.03 21.01
C PRO A 473 31.31 15.26 20.60
N ALA A 474 30.87 16.52 20.56
CA ALA A 474 29.56 16.91 20.07
C ALA A 474 29.68 17.95 18.95
N ILE A 475 29.06 17.68 17.81
CA ILE A 475 29.17 18.51 16.61
C ILE A 475 27.89 19.32 16.42
N ALA A 476 28.00 20.63 16.60
CA ALA A 476 26.89 21.57 16.44
C ALA A 476 26.57 21.83 14.95
N LEU A 477 25.34 21.53 14.54
CA LEU A 477 24.79 21.68 13.20
C LEU A 477 23.63 22.68 13.23
N GLU A 478 23.79 23.79 12.50
CA GLU A 478 22.76 24.82 12.37
C GLU A 478 21.68 24.41 11.36
N LEU A 479 20.43 24.39 11.80
CA LEU A 479 19.26 24.12 10.98
C LEU A 479 18.65 25.44 10.50
N ILE A 480 18.61 25.64 9.18
CA ILE A 480 18.24 26.92 8.56
C ILE A 480 16.81 26.95 8.00
N ASP A 481 16.13 25.81 7.98
CA ASP A 481 14.79 25.68 7.44
C ASP A 481 13.83 25.24 8.54
N ALA A 482 12.82 26.09 8.80
CA ALA A 482 11.85 25.88 9.88
C ALA A 482 11.00 24.61 9.71
N ARG A 483 10.95 24.01 8.51
CA ARG A 483 10.31 22.71 8.30
C ARG A 483 11.08 21.58 8.97
N PHE A 484 12.40 21.71 9.10
CA PHE A 484 13.26 20.74 9.76
C PHE A 484 13.68 21.29 11.13
N TYR A 485 12.69 21.40 12.02
CA TYR A 485 12.84 22.09 13.30
C TYR A 485 13.65 21.30 14.34
N HIS A 486 13.86 20.00 14.11
CA HIS A 486 14.81 19.14 14.83
C HIS A 486 15.75 18.43 13.86
N LEU A 487 16.94 18.06 14.33
CA LEU A 487 17.96 17.38 13.54
C LEU A 487 17.44 16.05 12.94
N ASP A 488 16.72 15.24 13.73
CA ASP A 488 16.21 13.94 13.33
C ASP A 488 15.22 13.99 12.15
N THR A 489 14.62 15.14 11.88
CA THR A 489 13.71 15.32 10.72
C THR A 489 14.46 15.36 9.38
N CYS A 490 15.78 15.59 9.40
CA CYS A 490 16.62 15.75 8.23
C CYS A 490 17.97 15.01 8.30
N PHE A 491 18.22 14.25 9.37
CA PHE A 491 19.46 13.53 9.60
C PHE A 491 19.24 12.22 10.36
N CYS A 492 19.70 11.10 9.80
CA CYS A 492 19.56 9.78 10.39
C CYS A 492 20.88 9.00 10.27
N VAL A 493 21.44 8.60 11.42
CA VAL A 493 22.63 7.75 11.49
C VAL A 493 22.23 6.28 11.37
N LEU A 494 22.87 5.54 10.47
CA LEU A 494 22.60 4.12 10.24
C LEU A 494 23.70 3.25 10.85
N SER A 495 23.38 2.04 11.31
CA SER A 495 24.34 1.21 12.07
C SER A 495 25.60 0.77 11.29
N GLY A 496 25.58 0.86 9.95
CA GLY A 496 26.75 0.65 9.08
C GLY A 496 27.70 1.86 8.94
N GLY A 497 27.45 2.94 9.69
CA GLY A 497 28.22 4.19 9.64
C GLY A 497 27.84 5.13 8.50
N ASP A 498 26.91 4.70 7.63
CA ASP A 498 26.27 5.55 6.64
C ASP A 498 25.29 6.52 7.32
N VAL A 499 25.05 7.67 6.68
CA VAL A 499 24.14 8.71 7.16
C VAL A 499 23.16 9.07 6.04
N LEU A 500 21.87 8.92 6.31
CA LEU A 500 20.79 9.42 5.46
C LEU A 500 20.48 10.86 5.89
N TRP A 501 20.58 11.82 4.98
CA TRP A 501 20.40 13.23 5.33
C TRP A 501 19.86 14.08 4.19
N TYR A 502 19.25 15.22 4.53
CA TYR A 502 18.78 16.21 3.58
C TYR A 502 19.63 17.49 3.68
N PRO A 503 20.58 17.73 2.74
CA PRO A 503 21.60 18.77 2.90
C PRO A 503 21.05 20.20 2.92
N ALA A 504 19.91 20.46 2.26
CA ALA A 504 19.33 21.80 2.19
C ALA A 504 18.72 22.29 3.51
N ALA A 505 18.56 21.42 4.52
CA ALA A 505 18.13 21.82 5.86
C ALA A 505 19.24 22.51 6.68
N PHE A 506 20.50 22.41 6.25
CA PHE A 506 21.67 22.83 7.02
C PHE A 506 22.29 24.12 6.50
N SER A 507 22.89 24.90 7.41
CA SER A 507 23.76 26.00 6.98
C SER A 507 24.99 25.48 6.21
N ALA A 508 25.61 26.33 5.39
CA ALA A 508 26.74 25.93 4.56
C ALA A 508 27.93 25.39 5.38
N SER A 509 28.17 25.91 6.60
CA SER A 509 29.21 25.41 7.50
C SER A 509 28.84 24.06 8.09
N ALA A 510 27.57 23.87 8.51
CA ALA A 510 27.08 22.60 9.04
C ALA A 510 27.13 21.49 7.97
N ALA A 511 26.65 21.76 6.76
CA ALA A 511 26.72 20.81 5.64
C ALA A 511 28.16 20.42 5.27
N ARG A 512 29.11 21.35 5.40
CA ARG A 512 30.53 21.05 5.20
C ARG A 512 31.08 20.15 6.30
N ALA A 513 30.79 20.45 7.56
CA ALA A 513 31.23 19.62 8.69
C ALA A 513 30.71 18.18 8.57
N VAL A 514 29.44 17.99 8.18
CA VAL A 514 28.87 16.67 7.91
C VAL A 514 29.67 15.94 6.83
N ARG A 515 29.94 16.57 5.68
CA ARG A 515 30.73 15.96 4.59
C ARG A 515 32.14 15.59 5.00
N GLU A 516 32.83 16.47 5.73
CA GLU A 516 34.21 16.25 6.17
C GLU A 516 34.31 15.09 7.18
N ILE A 517 33.38 15.01 8.13
CA ILE A 517 33.41 14.01 9.21
C ILE A 517 32.80 12.67 8.76
N VAL A 518 31.72 12.69 7.96
CA VAL A 518 31.06 11.47 7.49
C VAL A 518 31.81 10.84 6.32
N GLY A 519 32.30 11.67 5.41
CA GLY A 519 32.87 11.27 4.12
C GLY A 519 31.79 11.00 3.07
N GLU A 520 31.97 11.53 1.86
CA GLU A 520 31.00 11.47 0.75
C GLU A 520 30.47 10.05 0.47
N ASN A 521 31.33 9.03 0.53
CA ASN A 521 30.94 7.65 0.24
C ASN A 521 29.92 7.07 1.25
N LYS A 522 29.86 7.65 2.45
CA LYS A 522 28.99 7.26 3.55
C LYS A 522 27.75 8.15 3.68
N LEU A 523 27.59 9.14 2.81
CA LEU A 523 26.38 9.95 2.75
C LEU A 523 25.38 9.35 1.76
N ILE A 524 24.12 9.34 2.18
CA ILE A 524 22.96 9.06 1.35
C ILE A 524 22.13 10.34 1.35
N GLU A 525 22.19 11.10 0.26
CA GLU A 525 21.40 12.31 0.13
C GLU A 525 19.94 11.95 -0.16
N ALA A 526 19.05 12.37 0.74
CA ALA A 526 17.61 12.25 0.62
C ALA A 526 17.09 13.24 -0.43
N THR A 527 16.05 12.84 -1.16
CA THR A 527 15.38 13.73 -2.12
C THR A 527 14.46 14.72 -1.40
N ASP A 528 14.04 15.78 -2.10
CA ASP A 528 12.98 16.67 -1.60
C ASP A 528 11.70 15.89 -1.24
N GLU A 529 11.38 14.84 -2.00
CA GLU A 529 10.24 13.97 -1.73
C GLU A 529 10.41 13.25 -0.38
N ASP A 530 11.58 12.68 -0.12
CA ASP A 530 11.88 12.02 1.15
C ASP A 530 11.78 13.00 2.32
N ALA A 531 12.40 14.17 2.17
CA ALA A 531 12.44 15.18 3.21
C ALA A 531 11.03 15.71 3.52
N LEU A 532 10.24 16.01 2.49
CA LEU A 532 8.88 16.55 2.63
C LEU A 532 7.84 15.52 3.10
N HIS A 533 8.15 14.23 3.01
CA HIS A 533 7.33 13.16 3.60
C HIS A 533 7.92 12.64 4.93
N LEU A 534 8.94 13.30 5.50
CA LEU A 534 9.63 12.90 6.73
C LEU A 534 10.25 11.50 6.66
N GLY A 535 10.64 11.04 5.47
CA GLY A 535 11.32 9.76 5.24
C GLY A 535 12.73 9.69 5.85
N VAL A 536 13.36 10.83 6.13
CA VAL A 536 14.63 10.87 6.87
C VAL A 536 14.43 10.61 8.37
N ASN A 537 13.25 10.91 8.90
CA ASN A 537 12.91 10.74 10.31
C ASN A 537 12.70 9.25 10.69
N SER A 538 13.81 8.54 10.78
CA SER A 538 13.87 7.09 10.68
C SER A 538 14.74 6.46 11.75
N VAL A 539 14.39 5.24 12.16
CA VAL A 539 15.13 4.49 13.18
C VAL A 539 15.86 3.33 12.53
N CYS A 540 17.15 3.18 12.81
CA CYS A 540 17.95 2.06 12.35
C CYS A 540 18.24 1.09 13.51
N ILE A 541 17.84 -0.18 13.36
CA ILE A 541 18.14 -1.28 14.28
C ILE A 541 18.97 -2.32 13.51
N GLY A 542 20.29 -2.26 13.65
CA GLY A 542 21.19 -3.12 12.89
C GLY A 542 21.16 -2.80 11.39
N ARG A 543 20.67 -3.73 10.57
CA ARG A 543 20.49 -3.49 9.11
C ARG A 543 19.06 -3.08 8.75
N GLU A 544 18.17 -3.02 9.72
CA GLU A 544 16.76 -2.70 9.51
C GLU A 544 16.56 -1.19 9.68
N VAL A 545 16.00 -0.54 8.67
CA VAL A 545 15.66 0.89 8.69
C VAL A 545 14.15 1.00 8.70
N VAL A 546 13.60 1.51 9.80
CA VAL A 546 12.16 1.74 9.98
C VAL A 546 11.87 3.19 9.66
N MET A 547 11.04 3.42 8.63
CA MET A 547 10.78 4.76 8.09
C MET A 547 9.33 4.87 7.60
N CYS A 548 8.80 6.08 7.44
CA CYS A 548 7.42 6.29 6.99
C CYS A 548 7.27 6.43 5.48
N HIS A 549 8.36 6.81 4.81
CA HIS A 549 8.42 7.04 3.36
C HIS A 549 9.84 6.79 2.87
N ALA A 550 9.96 6.28 1.64
CA ALA A 550 11.22 6.24 0.90
C ALA A 550 10.93 6.36 -0.59
N SER A 551 11.46 7.40 -1.22
CA SER A 551 11.48 7.56 -2.67
C SER A 551 12.27 6.41 -3.31
N ALA A 552 12.02 6.14 -4.60
CA ALA A 552 12.74 5.07 -5.30
C ALA A 552 14.28 5.25 -5.27
N PRO A 553 14.86 6.46 -5.45
CA PRO A 553 16.29 6.68 -5.30
C PRO A 553 16.83 6.35 -3.90
N THR A 554 16.13 6.81 -2.85
CA THR A 554 16.56 6.57 -1.46
C THR A 554 16.46 5.09 -1.10
N LEU A 555 15.38 4.42 -1.48
CA LEU A 555 15.22 2.98 -1.29
C LEU A 555 16.32 2.19 -2.00
N ALA A 556 16.64 2.54 -3.25
CA ALA A 556 17.72 1.91 -4.00
C ALA A 556 19.08 2.13 -3.33
N ALA A 557 19.37 3.35 -2.86
CA ALA A 557 20.63 3.69 -2.20
C ALA A 557 20.83 2.96 -0.86
N LEU A 558 19.76 2.79 -0.08
CA LEU A 558 19.76 2.01 1.17
C LEU A 558 19.95 0.51 0.88
N THR A 559 19.19 -0.03 -0.06
CA THR A 559 19.25 -1.44 -0.44
C THR A 559 20.63 -1.81 -0.99
N ALA A 560 21.22 -0.96 -1.84
CA ALA A 560 22.55 -1.16 -2.40
C ALA A 560 23.65 -1.24 -1.33
N ARG A 561 23.43 -0.62 -0.15
CA ARG A 561 24.33 -0.66 1.00
C ARG A 561 24.01 -1.79 2.00
N GLY A 562 23.06 -2.65 1.66
CA GLY A 562 22.66 -3.82 2.45
C GLY A 562 21.75 -3.49 3.63
N TYR A 563 21.00 -2.39 3.56
CA TYR A 563 19.93 -2.09 4.51
C TYR A 563 18.59 -2.68 4.04
N HIS A 564 17.78 -3.11 5.00
CA HIS A 564 16.42 -3.58 4.80
C HIS A 564 15.44 -2.52 5.27
N VAL A 565 14.58 -2.04 4.37
CA VAL A 565 13.66 -0.95 4.66
C VAL A 565 12.29 -1.50 5.10
N ASN A 566 11.82 -1.02 6.24
CA ASN A 566 10.50 -1.31 6.81
C ASN A 566 9.66 -0.03 6.76
N ILE A 567 8.77 0.07 5.76
CA ILE A 567 7.86 1.21 5.64
C ILE A 567 6.68 1.05 6.59
N VAL A 568 6.51 2.01 7.50
CA VAL A 568 5.38 2.10 8.43
C VAL A 568 4.66 3.44 8.19
N PRO A 569 3.44 3.45 7.63
CA PRO A 569 2.70 4.69 7.40
C PRO A 569 2.36 5.39 8.72
N LEU A 570 2.78 6.65 8.86
CA LEU A 570 2.61 7.46 10.08
C LEU A 570 1.84 8.76 9.83
N ASN A 571 0.99 8.78 8.79
CA ASN A 571 0.32 9.98 8.24
C ASN A 571 -0.24 10.97 9.27
N SER A 572 -0.84 10.51 10.37
CA SER A 572 -1.34 11.42 11.42
C SER A 572 -0.22 12.15 12.16
N PHE A 573 0.90 11.47 12.42
CA PHE A 573 2.09 12.07 13.02
C PHE A 573 2.85 12.94 12.02
N ASN A 574 2.90 12.56 10.73
CA ASN A 574 3.53 13.40 9.71
C ASN A 574 2.88 14.79 9.62
N ARG A 575 1.58 14.90 9.94
CA ARG A 575 0.85 16.18 10.01
C ARG A 575 1.28 17.08 11.17
N SER A 576 1.97 16.57 12.19
CA SER A 576 2.56 17.37 13.26
C SER A 576 4.06 17.60 13.07
N GLY A 577 4.65 17.08 11.98
CA GLY A 577 6.07 17.16 11.69
C GLY A 577 6.92 16.02 12.24
N GLY A 578 6.31 14.96 12.79
CA GLY A 578 7.02 13.82 13.38
C GLY A 578 6.79 12.49 12.65
N ALA A 579 7.76 11.58 12.75
CA ALA A 579 7.69 10.24 12.16
C ALA A 579 8.37 9.19 13.07
N ALA A 580 9.00 8.15 12.51
CA ALA A 580 9.41 6.96 13.26
C ALA A 580 10.43 7.28 14.37
N TYR A 581 11.40 8.15 14.07
CA TYR A 581 12.40 8.57 15.07
C TYR A 581 11.75 9.42 16.16
N CYS A 582 10.96 10.43 15.82
CA CYS A 582 10.32 11.29 16.84
C CYS A 582 9.51 10.48 17.86
N LEU A 583 8.83 9.40 17.42
CA LEU A 583 8.00 8.55 18.27
C LEU A 583 8.78 7.57 19.16
N THR A 584 10.12 7.55 19.06
CA THR A 584 10.98 6.50 19.62
C THR A 584 12.23 7.08 20.28
N LEU A 585 12.46 6.78 21.56
CA LEU A 585 13.74 7.08 22.22
C LEU A 585 14.54 5.80 22.49
N ARG A 586 15.82 5.79 22.12
CA ARG A 586 16.76 4.70 22.42
C ARG A 586 17.27 4.81 23.86
N LEU A 587 17.16 3.73 24.62
CA LEU A 587 17.63 3.62 26.02
C LEU A 587 18.93 2.81 26.14
N ASP A 588 19.34 2.10 25.09
CA ASP A 588 20.44 1.13 25.07
C ASP A 588 21.76 1.68 24.51
N ASN A 589 21.85 2.98 24.20
CA ASN A 589 23.07 3.52 23.62
C ASN A 589 24.24 3.45 24.61
N THR A 590 25.40 3.03 24.12
CA THR A 590 26.64 2.97 24.91
C THR A 590 27.87 3.38 24.09
N THR A 591 28.86 3.94 24.78
CA THR A 591 30.22 4.19 24.25
C THR A 591 31.14 2.97 24.37
N LEU A 592 30.72 1.95 25.13
CA LEU A 592 31.46 0.70 25.28
C LEU A 592 31.29 -0.15 24.02
N THR A 593 32.40 -0.55 23.40
CA THR A 593 32.38 -1.57 22.35
C THR A 593 32.14 -2.93 23.00
N GLU A 594 30.93 -3.47 22.96
CA GLU A 594 30.74 -4.86 23.38
C GLU A 594 31.47 -5.80 22.39
N ARG A 595 32.50 -6.50 22.89
CA ARG A 595 32.79 -7.85 22.41
C ARG A 595 31.59 -8.73 22.81
N PRO A 596 31.04 -9.57 21.93
CA PRO A 596 29.88 -10.38 22.27
C PRO A 596 30.26 -11.41 23.35
N GLY A 597 29.73 -11.23 24.56
CA GLY A 597 29.71 -12.25 25.61
C GLY A 597 30.31 -11.81 26.95
N ALA A 598 29.46 -11.34 27.86
CA ALA A 598 29.43 -11.73 29.29
C ALA A 598 28.52 -10.77 30.10
N PHE A 599 27.21 -10.99 30.07
CA PHE A 599 26.39 -10.54 31.22
C PHE A 599 26.64 -11.52 32.37
N GLY A 600 27.44 -11.07 33.34
CA GLY A 600 27.69 -11.76 34.59
C GLY A 600 26.39 -11.99 35.35
N LYS A 601 26.25 -13.21 35.88
CA LYS A 601 25.17 -13.62 36.79
C LYS A 601 25.12 -12.68 38.00
N MET A 602 23.96 -12.08 38.25
CA MET A 602 23.63 -11.60 39.60
C MET A 602 23.31 -12.80 40.53
N PRO A 603 23.64 -12.71 41.83
CA PRO A 603 23.46 -13.81 42.77
C PRO A 603 22.00 -13.90 43.23
N ARG A 604 21.43 -15.11 43.21
CA ARG A 604 20.17 -15.39 43.91
C ARG A 604 20.47 -15.54 45.40
N ALA A 605 19.72 -14.80 46.22
CA ALA A 605 19.66 -14.97 47.66
C ALA A 605 18.83 -16.21 48.05
N ALA A 606 19.21 -16.76 49.20
CA ALA A 606 18.70 -17.93 49.94
C ALA A 606 19.09 -19.30 49.35
#